data_AF-A0A2V6FY71-F1
#
_entry.id   AF-A0A2V6FY71-F1
#
_cell.length_a   1.000
_cell.length_b   1.000
_cell.length_c   1.000
_cell.angle_alpha   90.00
_cell.angle_beta   90.00
_cell.angle_gamma   90.00
#
_symmetry.space_group_name_H-M   'P 1'
#
loop_
_entity.id
_entity.type
_entity.pdbx_description
1 polymer ?
#
loop_
_entity_poly.entity_id
_entity_poly.type
_entity_poly.pdbx_seq_one_letter_code
_entity_poly.pdbx_strand_id
1 'polypeptide(L)'
;MKFTVAVAELERLFKATVERPRKTDTVTLSACAGHVFIECRGDVAGIESPVIRDGAVTLSAQKFRDLLRTYKDMGALTFDGGAEGLHIETLPMRVLGYDPHPKPLAEL
;
A
#
# COMPACT_ATOMS: atom_id res chain seq x y z
N MET A 1 3.14 1.85 -9.80
CA MET A 1 3.91 1.06 -8.82
C MET A 1 3.81 -0.43 -9.07
N LYS A 2 4.85 -1.19 -8.73
CA LYS A 2 4.84 -2.64 -8.64
C LYS A 2 5.87 -3.11 -7.62
N PHE A 3 5.48 -3.89 -6.62
CA PHE A 3 6.39 -4.37 -5.56
C PHE A 3 5.91 -5.70 -4.97
N THR A 4 6.79 -6.40 -4.25
CA THR A 4 6.45 -7.67 -3.56
C THR A 4 6.78 -7.58 -2.08
N VAL A 5 5.82 -7.88 -1.21
CA VAL A 5 6.00 -7.79 0.25
C VAL A 5 5.28 -8.93 0.96
N ALA A 6 5.76 -9.32 2.13
CA ALA A 6 5.02 -10.22 3.01
C ALA A 6 3.72 -9.57 3.49
N VAL A 7 2.60 -10.29 3.40
CA VAL A 7 1.29 -9.73 3.75
C VAL A 7 1.24 -9.35 5.23
N ALA A 8 1.83 -10.18 6.10
CA ALA A 8 1.91 -9.93 7.53
C ALA A 8 2.68 -8.63 7.87
N GLU A 9 3.75 -8.32 7.12
CA GLU A 9 4.51 -7.10 7.31
C GLU A 9 3.75 -5.87 6.84
N LEU A 10 3.08 -5.97 5.69
CA LEU A 10 2.24 -4.89 5.17
C LEU A 10 1.03 -4.61 6.09
N GLU A 11 0.42 -5.65 6.67
CA GLU A 11 -0.63 -5.51 7.68
C GLU A 11 -0.09 -4.86 8.97
N ARG A 12 1.12 -5.23 9.40
CA ARG A 12 1.78 -4.60 10.55
C ARG A 12 2.04 -3.11 10.29
N LEU A 13 2.56 -2.74 9.12
CA LEU A 13 2.73 -1.34 8.73
C LEU A 13 1.39 -0.60 8.75
N PHE A 14 0.37 -1.17 8.11
CA PHE A 14 -0.95 -0.56 8.05
C PHE A 14 -1.55 -0.33 9.44
N LYS A 15 -1.38 -1.26 10.39
CA LYS A 15 -1.83 -1.10 11.77
C LYS A 15 -1.04 -0.03 12.53
N ALA A 16 0.26 0.09 12.28
CA ALA A 16 1.11 1.11 12.86
C ALA A 16 0.69 2.51 12.40
N THR A 17 0.25 2.65 11.15
CA THR A 17 -0.25 3.92 10.59
C THR A 17 -1.71 4.19 10.97
N VAL A 18 -2.58 3.17 10.92
CA VAL A 18 -4.03 3.33 11.16
C VAL A 18 -4.68 2.04 11.68
N GLU A 19 -4.61 1.86 13.01
CA GLU A 19 -5.21 0.69 13.68
C GLU A 19 -6.75 0.63 13.55
N ARG A 20 -7.43 1.77 13.37
CA ARG A 20 -8.91 1.85 13.22
C ARG A 20 -9.34 2.97 12.24
N PRO A 21 -9.46 2.68 10.93
CA PRO A 21 -9.84 3.65 9.93
C PRO A 21 -11.32 3.99 10.02
N ARG A 22 -11.62 5.28 9.95
CA ARG A 22 -12.95 5.84 9.69
C ARG A 22 -13.32 5.58 8.23
N LYS A 23 -14.62 5.66 7.94
CA LYS A 23 -15.17 5.41 6.60
C LYS A 23 -14.60 6.35 5.52
N THR A 24 -14.25 7.58 5.90
CA THR A 24 -13.71 8.61 5.02
C THR A 24 -12.19 8.59 4.92
N ASP A 25 -11.51 7.72 5.67
CA ASP A 25 -10.04 7.69 5.64
C ASP A 25 -9.54 7.10 4.33
N THR A 26 -8.49 7.74 3.84
CA THR A 26 -7.69 7.25 2.72
C THR A 26 -6.31 6.87 3.20
N VAL A 27 -5.74 5.88 2.51
CA VAL A 27 -4.36 5.47 2.69
C VAL A 27 -3.63 5.69 1.38
N THR A 28 -2.42 6.24 1.43
CA THR A 28 -1.52 6.29 0.28
C THR A 28 -0.50 5.19 0.45
N LEU A 29 -0.46 4.28 -0.52
CA LEU A 29 0.50 3.20 -0.61
C LEU A 29 1.51 3.58 -1.70
N SER A 30 2.76 3.79 -1.30
CA SER A 30 3.84 4.24 -2.18
C SER A 30 4.91 3.16 -2.27
N ALA A 31 5.45 2.94 -3.45
CA ALA A 31 6.65 2.12 -3.66
C ALA A 31 7.68 2.96 -4.43
N CYS A 32 8.86 3.17 -3.85
CA CYS A 32 9.95 3.91 -4.48
C CYS A 32 11.27 3.62 -3.76
N ALA A 33 12.39 3.75 -4.48
CA ALA A 33 13.74 3.62 -3.90
C ALA A 33 13.96 2.36 -3.03
N GLY A 34 13.40 1.21 -3.43
CA GLY A 34 13.53 -0.06 -2.69
C GLY A 34 12.71 -0.15 -1.40
N HIS A 35 11.76 0.76 -1.21
CA HIS A 35 10.92 0.84 -0.02
C HIS A 35 9.44 0.91 -0.38
N VAL A 36 8.61 0.40 0.52
CA VAL A 36 7.15 0.53 0.49
C VAL A 36 6.71 1.34 1.71
N PHE A 37 5.90 2.37 1.48
CA PHE A 37 5.38 3.26 2.51
C PHE A 37 3.86 3.21 2.56
N ILE A 38 3.32 3.31 3.77
CA ILE A 38 1.91 3.54 4.04
C ILE A 38 1.78 4.88 4.77
N GLU A 39 1.00 5.79 4.19
CA GLU A 39 0.63 7.05 4.80
C GLU A 39 -0.88 7.11 5.05
N CYS A 40 -1.29 7.52 6.25
CA CYS A 40 -2.67 7.82 6.57
C CYS A 40 -2.71 8.96 7.59
N ARG A 41 -3.42 10.06 7.28
CA ARG A 41 -3.58 11.22 8.19
C ARG A 41 -2.27 11.85 8.68
N GLY A 42 -1.21 11.78 7.89
CA GLY A 42 0.11 12.30 8.25
C GLY A 42 0.97 11.33 9.06
N ASP A 43 0.41 10.21 9.54
CA ASP A 43 1.20 9.10 10.04
C ASP A 43 1.79 8.32 8.86
N VAL A 44 3.06 7.92 8.99
CA VAL A 44 3.82 7.22 7.94
C VAL A 44 4.52 6.02 8.55
N ALA A 45 4.46 4.88 7.87
CA ALA A 45 5.30 3.72 8.16
C ALA A 45 5.92 3.19 6.86
N GLY A 46 7.17 2.72 6.94
CA GLY A 46 7.94 2.22 5.79
C GLY A 46 8.57 0.86 6.06
N ILE A 47 8.83 0.12 4.98
CA ILE A 47 9.58 -1.15 5.00
C ILE A 47 10.40 -1.28 3.74
N GLU A 48 11.59 -1.88 3.85
CA GLU A 48 12.38 -2.33 2.71
C GLU A 48 11.65 -3.46 1.98
N SER A 49 11.54 -3.35 0.65
CA SER A 49 10.86 -4.36 -0.15
C SER A 49 11.31 -4.28 -1.61
N PRO A 50 11.39 -5.42 -2.34
CA PRO A 50 11.65 -5.42 -3.77
C PRO A 50 10.62 -4.57 -4.55
N VAL A 51 11.04 -3.39 -5.00
CA VAL A 51 10.27 -2.51 -5.88
C VAL A 51 10.71 -2.73 -7.33
N ILE A 52 9.75 -3.13 -8.17
CA ILE A 52 9.94 -3.36 -9.61
C ILE A 52 9.63 -2.09 -10.40
N ARG A 53 8.65 -1.31 -9.94
CA ARG A 53 8.23 -0.07 -10.59
C ARG A 53 7.78 0.93 -9.53
N ASP A 54 8.28 2.15 -9.61
CA ASP A 54 7.87 3.21 -8.69
C ASP A 54 6.40 3.62 -8.91
N GLY A 55 5.82 4.24 -7.90
CA GLY A 55 4.49 4.83 -7.96
C GLY A 55 3.80 4.88 -6.60
N ALA A 56 2.71 5.61 -6.53
CA ALA A 56 1.81 5.61 -5.39
C ALA A 56 0.36 5.49 -5.84
N VAL A 57 -0.45 4.85 -5.01
CA VAL A 57 -1.91 4.79 -5.16
C VAL A 57 -2.57 5.25 -3.87
N THR A 58 -3.68 5.97 -4.00
CA THR A 58 -4.52 6.31 -2.86
C THR A 58 -5.79 5.46 -2.88
N LEU A 59 -6.12 4.87 -1.73
CA LEU A 59 -7.20 3.91 -1.56
C LEU A 59 -8.07 4.27 -0.36
N SER A 60 -9.28 3.74 -0.28
CA SER A 60 -10.04 3.75 0.98
C SER A 60 -9.33 2.86 2.00
N ALA A 61 -9.04 3.39 3.18
CA ALA A 61 -8.33 2.65 4.22
C ALA A 61 -9.13 1.42 4.71
N GLN A 62 -10.46 1.49 4.72
CA GLN A 62 -11.32 0.34 5.06
C GLN A 62 -11.21 -0.77 4.00
N LYS A 63 -11.32 -0.42 2.71
CA LYS A 63 -11.19 -1.42 1.64
C LYS A 63 -9.80 -2.05 1.60
N PHE A 64 -8.76 -1.25 1.86
CA PHE A 64 -7.40 -1.76 1.92
C PHE A 64 -7.20 -2.71 3.11
N ARG A 65 -7.75 -2.39 4.29
CA ARG A 65 -7.80 -3.32 5.42
C ARG A 65 -8.48 -4.64 5.07
N ASP A 66 -9.64 -4.57 4.42
CA ASP A 66 -10.41 -5.77 4.06
C ASP A 66 -9.65 -6.65 3.06
N LEU A 67 -8.91 -6.03 2.14
CA LEU A 67 -8.00 -6.72 1.23
C LEU A 67 -6.88 -7.43 1.99
N LEU A 68 -6.17 -6.74 2.89
CA LEU A 68 -5.11 -7.36 3.70
C LEU A 68 -5.64 -8.55 4.52
N ARG A 69 -6.85 -8.43 5.06
CA ARG A 69 -7.53 -9.53 5.75
C ARG A 69 -7.88 -10.70 4.85
N THR A 70 -8.26 -10.43 3.60
CA THR A 70 -8.58 -11.46 2.60
C THR A 70 -7.37 -12.32 2.28
N TYR A 71 -6.17 -11.71 2.31
CA TYR A 71 -4.92 -12.37 1.96
C TYR A 71 -4.02 -12.69 3.17
N LYS A 72 -4.52 -12.56 4.41
CA LYS A 72 -3.71 -12.65 5.64
C LYS A 72 -2.89 -13.94 5.77
N ASP A 73 -3.38 -15.05 5.19
CA ASP A 73 -2.77 -16.37 5.29
C ASP A 73 -1.82 -16.65 4.11
N MET A 74 -1.66 -15.69 3.18
CA MET A 74 -0.69 -15.76 2.10
C MET A 74 0.67 -15.22 2.57
N GLY A 75 1.75 -15.82 2.05
CA GLY A 75 3.12 -15.41 2.40
C GLY A 75 3.46 -14.02 1.88
N ALA A 76 3.96 -13.95 0.65
CA ALA A 76 4.26 -12.70 -0.03
C ALA A 76 3.36 -12.50 -1.25
N LEU A 77 2.96 -11.26 -1.49
CA LEU A 77 2.14 -10.89 -2.63
C LEU A 77 2.81 -9.80 -3.46
N THR A 78 2.62 -9.89 -4.77
CA THR A 78 2.99 -8.81 -5.70
C THR A 78 1.79 -7.90 -5.91
N PHE A 79 1.98 -6.63 -5.59
CA PHE A 79 1.02 -5.57 -5.82
C PHE A 79 1.39 -4.83 -7.10
N ASP A 80 0.42 -4.63 -7.99
CA ASP A 80 0.59 -3.87 -9.23
C ASP A 80 -0.42 -2.71 -9.26
N GLY A 81 0.06 -1.49 -9.06
CA GLY A 81 -0.77 -0.29 -8.95
C GLY A 81 -0.59 0.67 -10.12
N GLY A 82 -1.70 1.18 -10.63
CA GLY A 82 -1.77 2.14 -11.72
C GLY A 82 -3.07 2.95 -11.71
N ALA A 83 -3.31 3.71 -12.79
CA ALA A 83 -4.53 4.50 -12.96
C ALA A 83 -5.82 3.64 -12.95
N GLU A 84 -5.71 2.39 -13.42
CA GLU A 84 -6.84 1.44 -13.49
C GLU A 84 -7.18 0.81 -12.14
N GLY A 85 -6.28 0.85 -11.17
CA GLY A 85 -6.48 0.17 -9.89
C GLY A 85 -5.20 -0.32 -9.22
N LEU A 86 -5.39 -0.89 -8.03
CA LEU A 86 -4.43 -1.75 -7.36
C LEU A 86 -4.81 -3.20 -7.62
N HIS A 87 -3.93 -3.97 -8.25
CA HIS A 87 -4.13 -5.36 -8.58
C HIS A 87 -3.27 -6.25 -7.68
N ILE A 88 -3.89 -7.32 -7.19
CA ILE A 88 -3.20 -8.48 -6.61
C ILE A 88 -3.61 -9.67 -7.48
N GLU A 89 -2.64 -10.26 -8.17
CA GLU A 89 -2.91 -11.31 -9.16
C GLU A 89 -4.04 -10.92 -10.15
N THR A 90 -5.21 -11.56 -10.07
CA THR A 90 -6.38 -11.31 -10.94
C THR A 90 -7.45 -10.40 -10.33
N LEU A 91 -7.32 -9.98 -9.07
CA LEU A 91 -8.34 -9.22 -8.36
C LEU A 91 -8.02 -7.71 -8.37
N PRO A 92 -8.83 -6.88 -9.07
CA PRO A 92 -8.66 -5.43 -9.09
C PRO A 92 -9.31 -4.77 -7.86
N MET A 93 -8.62 -3.80 -7.28
CA MET A 93 -9.16 -2.83 -6.34
C MET A 93 -9.17 -1.44 -6.96
N ARG A 94 -10.32 -0.76 -6.87
CA ARG A 94 -10.47 0.62 -7.34
C ARG A 94 -9.58 1.59 -6.55
N VAL A 95 -8.83 2.42 -7.28
CA VAL A 95 -8.04 3.53 -6.73
C VAL A 95 -8.82 4.85 -6.73
N LEU A 96 -8.46 5.74 -5.79
CA LEU A 96 -8.96 7.11 -5.69
C LEU A 96 -8.00 8.11 -6.34
N GLY A 97 -6.72 7.76 -6.45
CA GLY A 97 -5.68 8.57 -7.08
C GLY A 97 -4.45 7.72 -7.41
N TYR A 98 -3.65 8.19 -8.36
CA TYR A 98 -2.42 7.55 -8.82
C TYR A 98 -1.34 8.61 -9.08
N ASP A 99 -0.12 8.37 -8.58
CA ASP A 99 1.07 9.17 -8.85
C ASP A 99 2.18 8.25 -9.40
N PRO A 100 2.66 8.46 -10.65
CA PRO A 100 3.75 7.66 -11.21
C PRO A 100 5.14 8.01 -10.65
N HIS A 101 5.32 9.16 -10.00
CA HIS A 101 6.63 9.65 -9.53
C HIS A 101 6.58 10.08 -8.06
N PRO A 102 6.26 9.18 -7.12
CA PRO A 102 6.24 9.50 -5.70
C PRO A 102 7.65 9.88 -5.25
N LYS A 103 7.72 10.86 -4.36
CA LYS A 103 8.98 11.19 -3.68
C LYS A 103 9.16 10.25 -2.50
N PRO A 104 10.39 9.74 -2.26
CA PRO A 104 10.71 9.10 -1.00
C PRO A 104 10.38 10.07 0.15
N LEU A 105 9.65 9.58 1.15
CA LEU A 105 9.48 10.33 2.39
C LEU A 105 10.85 10.36 3.06
N ALA A 106 11.34 11.56 3.41
CA ALA A 106 12.67 11.73 4.00
C ALA A 106 12.82 10.76 5.20
N GLU A 107 13.96 10.07 5.25
CA GLU A 107 14.26 8.94 6.15
C GLU A 107 13.64 9.13 7.55
N LEU A 108 12.75 8.19 7.93
CA LEU A 108 12.26 8.00 9.30
C LEU A 108 13.28 7.23 10.12
#